data_AF-A0A6B3ELR2-F1
#
_entry.id   AF-A0A6B3ELR2-F1
#
_cell.length_a   1.000
_cell.length_b   1.000
_cell.length_c   1.000
_cell.angle_alpha   90.00
_cell.angle_beta   90.00
_cell.angle_gamma   90.00
#
_symmetry.space_group_name_H-M   'P 1'
#
loop_
_entity.id
_entity.type
_entity.pdbx_description
1 polymer ?
#
loop_
_entity_poly.entity_id
_entity_poly.type
_entity_poly.pdbx_seq_one_letter_code
_entity_poly.pdbx_strand_id
1 'polypeptide(L)' 'MMVPVALLLLGALTAVLAPRVIARVPWTDREPIVALWLWQCVVGGVLMCCALAMALSAAAAWKAVRGQLFASAP' A
#
# COMPACT_ATOMS: atom_id res chain seq x y z
N MET A 1 2.16 -17.97 -2.81
CA MET A 1 2.08 -16.80 -1.92
C MET A 1 1.49 -15.64 -2.71
N MET A 2 0.16 -15.56 -2.83
CA MET A 2 -0.50 -14.55 -3.68
C MET A 2 -0.65 -13.18 -3.00
N VAL A 3 -0.70 -13.16 -1.67
CA VAL A 3 -1.00 -11.97 -0.86
C VAL A 3 0.01 -10.82 -1.06
N PRO A 4 1.35 -11.05 -1.06
CA PRO A 4 2.31 -9.96 -1.26
C PRO A 4 2.22 -9.35 -2.67
N VAL A 5 2.00 -10.21 -3.67
CA VAL A 5 1.82 -9.78 -5.06
C VAL A 5 0.54 -8.96 -5.23
N ALA A 6 -0.55 -9.36 -4.58
CA ALA A 6 -1.81 -8.61 -4.57
C ALA A 6 -1.65 -7.22 -3.91
N LEU A 7 -0.92 -7.12 -2.79
CA LEU A 7 -0.60 -5.84 -2.14
C LEU A 7 0.22 -4.92 -3.06
N LEU A 8 1.26 -5.46 -3.72
CA LEU A 8 2.07 -4.68 -4.66
C LEU A 8 1.26 -4.20 -5.88
N LEU A 9 0.40 -5.06 -6.44
CA LEU A 9 -0.50 -4.69 -7.54
C LEU A 9 -1.51 -3.61 -7.11
N LEU A 10 -2.09 -3.74 -5.92
CA LEU A 10 -3.00 -2.74 -5.38
C LEU A 10 -2.30 -1.38 -5.20
N GLY A 11 -1.06 -1.39 -4.68
CA GLY A 11 -0.23 -0.19 -4.55
C GLY A 11 0.14 0.44 -5.90
N ALA A 12 0.49 -0.37 -6.89
CA ALA A 12 0.79 0.11 -8.24
C ALA A 12 -0.44 0.71 -8.94
N LEU A 13 -1.60 0.04 -8.83
CA LEU A 13 -2.86 0.53 -9.37
C LEU A 13 -3.28 1.85 -8.74
N THR A 14 -3.21 1.97 -7.40
CA THR A 14 -3.51 3.23 -6.72
C THR A 14 -2.55 4.34 -7.10
N ALA A 15 -1.24 4.06 -7.24
CA ALA A 15 -0.25 5.06 -7.68
C ALA A 15 -0.52 5.60 -9.10
N VAL A 16 -1.08 4.79 -10.00
CA VAL A 16 -1.37 5.19 -11.39
C VAL A 16 -2.73 5.86 -11.55
N LEU A 17 -3.74 5.41 -10.80
CA LEU A 17 -5.11 5.91 -10.90
C LEU A 17 -5.33 7.17 -10.06
N ALA A 18 -4.74 7.27 -8.88
CA ALA A 18 -4.93 8.41 -7.98
C ALA A 18 -4.58 9.77 -8.60
N PRO A 19 -3.42 9.99 -9.26
CA PRO A 19 -3.10 11.31 -9.79
C PRO A 19 -4.03 11.69 -10.95
N ARG A 20 -4.51 10.69 -11.71
CA ARG A 20 -5.46 10.92 -12.81
C ARG A 20 -6.83 11.33 -12.33
N VAL A 21 -7.29 10.79 -11.20
CA VAL A 21 -8.58 11.15 -10.60
C VAL A 21 -8.48 12.53 -9.94
N ILE A 22 -7.40 12.78 -9.19
CA ILE A 22 -7.17 14.08 -8.51
C ILE A 22 -7.09 15.23 -9.53
N ALA A 23 -6.45 15.01 -10.68
CA ALA A 23 -6.34 16.01 -11.75
C ALA A 23 -7.66 16.33 -12.47
N ARG A 24 -8.70 15.50 -12.32
CA ARG A 24 -9.99 15.67 -13.00
C ARG A 24 -11.10 16.25 -12.12
N VAL A 25 -10.87 16.38 -10.82
CA VAL A 25 -11.86 16.93 -9.89
C VAL A 25 -11.87 18.46 -10.00
N PRO A 26 -13.04 19.12 -10.14
CA PRO A 26 -13.13 20.56 -10.01
C PRO A 26 -12.99 20.92 -8.52
N TRP A 27 -11.86 21.54 -8.17
CA TRP A 27 -11.60 21.99 -6.81
C TRP A 27 -12.12 23.43 -6.63
N THR A 28 -12.39 23.86 -5.38
CA THR A 28 -12.83 25.24 -5.06
C THR A 28 -11.95 25.82 -3.96
N ASP A 29 -11.36 26.99 -4.20
CA ASP A 29 -10.63 27.99 -3.37
C ASP A 29 -9.59 27.50 -2.30
N ARG A 30 -9.75 26.34 -1.66
CA ARG A 30 -8.75 25.68 -0.76
C ARG A 30 -7.91 24.60 -1.46
N GLU A 31 -7.83 24.69 -2.79
CA GLU A 31 -7.55 23.62 -3.77
C GLU A 31 -6.18 22.93 -3.68
N PRO A 32 -5.03 23.65 -3.54
CA PRO A 32 -3.74 22.98 -3.63
C PRO A 32 -3.43 22.16 -2.39
N ILE A 33 -3.83 22.65 -1.20
CA ILE A 33 -3.51 21.99 0.07
C ILE A 33 -4.28 20.68 0.20
N VAL A 34 -5.57 20.67 -0.15
CA VAL A 34 -6.40 19.44 -0.07
C VAL A 34 -5.97 18.43 -1.12
N ALA A 35 -5.66 18.87 -2.35
CA ALA A 35 -5.11 17.98 -3.38
C ALA A 35 -3.74 17.39 -2.96
N LEU A 36 -2.85 18.19 -2.37
CA LEU A 36 -1.58 17.74 -1.80
C LEU A 36 -1.80 16.76 -0.65
N TRP A 37 -2.71 17.06 0.28
CA TRP A 37 -3.04 16.19 1.41
C TRP A 37 -3.57 14.84 0.95
N LEU A 38 -4.47 14.85 -0.03
CA LEU A 38 -5.03 13.63 -0.60
C LEU A 38 -3.94 12.81 -1.30
N TRP A 39 -3.02 13.47 -2.01
CA TRP A 39 -1.84 12.82 -2.57
C TRP A 39 -0.93 12.21 -1.50
N GLN A 40 -0.67 12.91 -0.41
CA GLN A 40 0.12 12.39 0.72
C GLN A 40 -0.54 11.18 1.37
N CYS A 41 -1.86 11.19 1.56
CA CYS A 41 -2.59 10.02 2.04
C CYS A 41 -2.45 8.81 1.11
N VAL A 42 -2.52 9.03 -0.21
CA VAL A 42 -2.32 7.96 -1.21
C VAL A 42 -0.90 7.41 -1.14
N VAL A 43 0.11 8.28 -1.12
CA VAL A 43 1.52 7.89 -1.01
C VAL A 43 1.76 7.09 0.27
N GLY A 44 1.21 7.53 1.40
CA GLY A 44 1.24 6.81 2.67
C GLY A 44 0.65 5.40 2.57
N GLY A 45 -0.50 5.27 1.89
CA GLY A 45 -1.14 3.96 1.63
C GLY A 45 -0.28 3.02 0.79
N VAL A 46 0.35 3.53 -0.27
CA VAL A 46 1.25 2.73 -1.13
C VAL A 46 2.48 2.27 -0.36
N LEU A 47 3.11 3.15 0.41
CA LEU A 47 4.26 2.82 1.25
C LEU A 47 3.90 1.78 2.30
N MET A 48 2.74 1.92 2.95
CA MET A 48 2.22 0.95 3.91
C MET A 48 2.04 -0.43 3.25
N CYS A 49 1.43 -0.47 2.06
CA CYS A 49 1.25 -1.70 1.29
C CYS A 49 2.59 -2.39 0.96
N CYS A 50 3.59 -1.60 0.57
CA CYS A 50 4.94 -2.07 0.27
C CYS A 50 5.65 -2.60 1.53
N ALA A 51 5.54 -1.89 2.65
CA ALA A 51 6.08 -2.31 3.93
C ALA A 51 5.45 -3.62 4.44
N LEU A 52 4.12 -3.78 4.31
CA LEU A 52 3.43 -5.03 4.63
C LEU A 52 3.90 -6.18 3.74
N ALA A 53 4.03 -5.96 2.43
CA ALA A 53 4.53 -6.99 1.52
C ALA A 53 5.97 -7.43 1.87
N MET A 54 6.83 -6.48 2.24
CA MET A 54 8.19 -6.74 2.73
C MET A 54 8.16 -7.52 4.05
N ALA A 55 7.35 -7.12 5.03
CA ALA A 55 7.23 -7.79 6.32
C ALA A 55 6.72 -9.24 6.18
N LEU A 56 5.71 -9.47 5.34
CA LEU A 56 5.19 -10.80 5.03
C LEU A 56 6.24 -11.68 4.32
N SER A 57 7.00 -11.10 3.39
CA SER A 57 8.07 -11.81 2.68
C SER A 57 9.25 -12.15 3.60
N ALA A 58 9.62 -11.24 4.51
CA ALA A 58 10.64 -11.44 5.52
C ALA A 58 10.24 -12.49 6.56
N ALA A 59 9.00 -12.44 7.06
CA ALA A 59 8.44 -13.45 7.96
C ALA A 59 8.39 -14.84 7.31
N ALA A 60 8.11 -14.90 6.00
CA ALA A 60 8.23 -16.13 5.24
C ALA A 60 9.70 -16.58 5.10
N ALA A 61 10.64 -15.68 4.80
CA ALA A 61 12.04 -16.04 4.61
C ALA A 61 12.73 -16.53 5.89
N TRP A 62 12.35 -16.00 7.07
CA TRP A 62 12.89 -16.45 8.36
C TRP A 62 12.18 -17.71 8.88
N LYS A 63 12.77 -18.88 8.60
CA LYS A 63 12.31 -20.19 9.11
C LYS A 63 12.15 -20.25 10.65
N ALA A 64 13.03 -19.58 11.40
CA ALA A 64 12.99 -19.57 12.87
C ALA A 64 11.75 -18.86 13.45
N VAL A 65 11.21 -17.86 12.74
CA VAL A 65 10.01 -17.10 13.13
C VAL A 65 8.74 -17.72 12.56
N ARG A 66 8.84 -18.35 11.38
CA ARG A 66 7.74 -19.09 10.73
C ARG A 66 7.16 -20.19 11.63
N GLY A 67 8.02 -20.89 12.37
CA GLY A 67 7.61 -21.94 13.31
C GLY A 67 6.82 -21.46 14.53
N GLN A 68 6.85 -20.17 14.89
CA GLN A 68 6.07 -19.60 16.00
C GLN A 68 4.82 -18.85 15.51
N LEU A 69 4.89 -18.13 14.38
CA LEU A 69 3.75 -17.40 13.80
C LEU A 69 2.78 -18.27 13.02
N PHE A 70 3.25 -19.36 12.40
CA PHE A 70 2.41 -20.29 11.65
C PHE A 70 2.22 -21.64 12.37
N ALA A 71 2.72 -21.81 13.60
CA ALA A 71 2.50 -23.05 14.38
C ALA A 71 1.02 -23.30 14.72
N SER A 72 0.17 -22.29 14.64
CA SER A 72 -1.26 -22.40 14.95
C SER A 72 -2.16 -22.44 13.71
N ALA A 73 -1.57 -22.39 12.51
CA ALA A 73 -2.33 -22.57 11.27
C ALA A 73 -2.36 -24.07 10.91
N PRO A 74 -3.55 -24.70 10.79
CA PRO A 74 -3.69 -26.12 10.46
C PRO A 74 -3.21 -26.46 9.04
#